data_AF-A0A8J5IRA9-F1
#
_entry.id   AF-A0A8J5IRA9-F1
#
_cell.length_a   1.000
_cell.length_b   1.000
_cell.length_c   1.000
_cell.angle_alpha   90.00
_cell.angle_beta   90.00
_cell.angle_gamma   90.00
#
_symmetry.space_group_name_H-M   'P 1'
#
loop_
_entity.id
_entity.type
_entity.pdbx_description
1 polymer ?
#
loop_
_entity_poly.entity_id
_entity_poly.type
_entity_poly.pdbx_seq_one_letter_code
_entity_poly.pdbx_strand_id
1 'polypeptide(L)'
;MKSFAFSSAIVLTTLVGCVNSHGYISRPKASYKHNTVYTTYNGLTSASVNKGFAGGVYNHEPENNAKQFAEHWKATGYKSLRDMIDPISPGYGYSLDTADPVDVSSYKEMWWQNEYKEGFLASHHGPCEGWIDDTMVFHYDDCVADFPSYPAKIPTDYSSCKGCSFSTGWRRMADLQFCSLEQCVPISNGGSGEVASEASTTDQAIPEAAPATPEATTAALTTDFTKIDSTPAPAPTPATVTSTETSGTGTGSCKRRMRS
;
A
#
# COMPACT_ATOMS: atom_id res chain seq x y z
N MET A 1 48.78 25.61 28.58
CA MET A 1 47.31 25.62 28.62
C MET A 1 46.85 24.69 27.50
N LYS A 2 46.17 23.57 27.82
CA LYS A 2 45.69 22.60 26.83
C LYS A 2 44.24 22.93 26.51
N SER A 3 43.98 23.49 25.33
CA SER A 3 42.63 23.78 24.86
C SER A 3 41.95 22.48 24.43
N PHE A 4 40.90 22.08 25.15
CA PHE A 4 39.99 21.03 24.71
C PHE A 4 38.91 21.68 23.83
N ALA A 5 38.93 21.37 22.53
CA ALA A 5 37.84 21.71 21.64
C ALA A 5 36.73 20.68 21.80
N PHE A 6 35.62 21.07 22.42
CA PHE A 6 34.39 20.28 22.42
C PHE A 6 33.76 20.38 21.02
N SER A 7 33.90 19.33 20.21
CA SER A 7 33.06 19.16 19.01
C SER A 7 31.67 18.71 19.44
N SER A 8 30.73 19.66 19.50
CA SER A 8 29.31 19.35 19.60
C SER A 8 28.82 18.84 18.26
N ALA A 9 28.72 17.52 18.10
CA ALA A 9 27.98 16.92 17.01
C ALA A 9 26.48 17.17 17.25
N ILE A 10 25.89 18.09 16.50
CA ILE A 10 24.43 18.26 16.45
C ILE A 10 23.89 17.11 15.60
N VAL A 11 23.41 16.06 16.25
CA VAL A 11 22.60 15.03 15.58
C VAL A 11 21.21 15.61 15.41
N LEU A 12 20.88 16.05 14.20
CA LEU A 12 19.53 16.47 13.83
C LEU A 12 18.71 15.21 13.51
N THR A 13 18.09 14.61 14.53
CA THR A 13 17.12 13.53 14.35
C THR A 13 15.84 14.11 13.77
N THR A 14 15.69 14.05 12.44
CA THR A 14 14.41 14.35 11.79
C THR A 14 13.47 13.16 12.01
N LEU A 15 12.68 13.19 13.07
CA LEU A 15 11.53 12.28 13.21
C LEU A 15 10.50 12.68 12.15
N VAL A 16 10.56 12.07 10.97
CA VAL A 16 9.44 12.10 10.03
C VAL A 16 8.40 11.12 10.60
N GLY A 17 7.56 11.63 11.50
CA GLY A 17 6.45 10.86 12.04
C GLY A 17 5.47 10.47 10.94
N CYS A 18 4.55 9.56 11.24
CA CYS A 18 3.43 9.21 10.38
C CYS A 18 2.54 10.44 10.10
N VAL A 19 2.91 11.28 9.13
CA VAL A 19 2.00 12.26 8.52
C VAL A 19 0.99 11.49 7.67
N ASN A 20 -0.31 11.79 7.78
CA ASN A 20 -1.47 11.18 7.07
C ASN A 20 -1.14 10.09 6.03
N SER A 21 -1.78 8.92 6.08
CA SER A 21 -1.68 7.91 5.02
C SER A 21 -2.57 8.29 3.84
N HIS A 22 -2.09 9.25 3.02
CA HIS A 22 -2.87 10.09 2.10
C HIS A 22 -3.74 9.40 1.02
N GLY A 23 -3.80 8.08 0.96
CA GLY A 23 -4.54 7.38 -0.08
C GLY A 23 -5.92 6.91 0.33
N TYR A 24 -6.74 6.64 -0.68
CA TYR A 24 -8.05 6.06 -0.57
C TYR A 24 -8.35 5.13 -1.75
N ILE A 25 -9.26 4.18 -1.53
CA ILE A 25 -9.77 3.32 -2.60
C ILE A 25 -10.74 4.15 -3.47
N SER A 26 -10.29 4.51 -4.67
CA SER A 26 -11.12 5.24 -5.65
C SER A 26 -11.92 4.32 -6.55
N ARG A 27 -11.52 3.05 -6.66
CA ARG A 27 -12.25 2.01 -7.39
C ARG A 27 -12.07 0.64 -6.71
N PRO A 28 -13.15 -0.07 -6.34
CA PRO A 28 -14.50 0.45 -6.13
C PRO A 28 -14.51 1.63 -5.16
N LYS A 29 -15.36 2.62 -5.42
CA LYS A 29 -15.32 3.88 -4.67
C LYS A 29 -15.72 3.63 -3.22
N ALA A 30 -14.78 3.81 -2.30
CA ALA A 30 -15.06 3.79 -0.87
C ALA A 30 -15.92 4.99 -0.44
N SER A 31 -16.72 4.78 0.60
CA SER A 31 -17.44 5.84 1.31
C SER A 31 -16.85 6.00 2.70
N TYR A 32 -16.80 7.23 3.20
CA TYR A 32 -16.14 7.57 4.46
C TYR A 32 -17.04 8.40 5.37
N LYS A 33 -16.80 8.31 6.67
CA LYS A 33 -17.47 9.11 7.70
C LYS A 33 -17.30 10.60 7.39
N HIS A 34 -18.40 11.34 7.43
CA HIS A 34 -18.40 12.77 7.14
C HIS A 34 -17.54 13.56 8.14
N ASN A 35 -16.91 14.64 7.67
CA ASN A 35 -16.01 15.50 8.46
C ASN A 35 -14.84 14.77 9.14
N THR A 36 -14.34 13.70 8.52
CA THR A 36 -13.15 12.99 8.99
C THR A 36 -12.01 13.11 7.99
N VAL A 37 -10.79 13.04 8.50
CA VAL A 37 -9.58 12.93 7.68
C VAL A 37 -9.40 11.45 7.35
N TYR A 38 -10.21 10.94 6.43
CA TYR A 38 -10.30 9.50 6.13
C TYR A 38 -9.02 8.88 5.56
N THR A 39 -8.07 9.72 5.16
CA THR A 39 -6.72 9.33 4.75
C THR A 39 -5.71 9.37 5.91
N THR A 40 -6.15 9.42 7.17
CA THR A 40 -5.22 9.22 8.30
C THR A 40 -4.95 7.74 8.47
N TYR A 41 -3.79 7.39 9.01
CA TYR A 41 -3.51 6.02 9.42
C TYR A 41 -4.49 5.56 10.51
N ASN A 42 -4.79 4.27 10.55
CA ASN A 42 -5.68 3.67 11.52
C ASN A 42 -4.96 3.25 12.81
N GLY A 43 -3.67 2.91 12.70
CA GLY A 43 -2.85 2.54 13.85
C GLY A 43 -1.36 2.65 13.60
N LEU A 44 -0.61 2.83 14.70
CA LEU A 44 0.84 2.93 14.71
C LEU A 44 1.45 1.72 15.41
N THR A 45 2.55 1.25 14.87
CA THR A 45 3.39 0.23 15.51
C THR A 45 4.86 0.44 15.12
N SER A 46 5.72 -0.51 15.45
CA SER A 46 7.13 -0.54 15.04
C SER A 46 7.62 -1.99 14.92
N ALA A 47 8.90 -2.16 14.60
CA ALA A 47 9.57 -3.46 14.61
C ALA A 47 9.41 -4.21 15.95
N SER A 48 9.17 -3.52 17.07
CA SER A 48 9.00 -4.18 18.37
C SER A 48 7.70 -4.97 18.51
N VAL A 49 6.77 -4.88 17.54
CA VAL A 49 5.53 -5.66 17.53
C VAL A 49 5.77 -7.15 17.50
N ASN A 50 6.88 -7.59 16.88
CA ASN A 50 7.21 -8.99 16.75
C ASN A 50 8.74 -9.16 16.69
N LYS A 51 9.26 -10.11 17.48
CA LYS A 51 10.70 -10.44 17.52
C LYS A 51 11.30 -10.85 16.17
N GLY A 52 10.48 -11.27 15.19
CA GLY A 52 10.94 -11.58 13.83
C GLY A 52 11.58 -10.39 13.11
N PHE A 53 11.19 -9.17 13.46
CA PHE A 53 11.79 -7.94 12.93
C PHE A 53 13.11 -7.55 13.63
N ALA A 54 13.56 -8.31 14.63
CA ALA A 54 14.81 -8.01 15.32
C ALA A 54 16.01 -8.06 14.36
N GLY A 55 16.91 -7.09 14.50
CA GLY A 55 18.10 -6.95 13.65
C GLY A 55 17.86 -6.21 12.34
N GLY A 56 16.61 -5.91 11.98
CA GLY A 56 16.29 -5.07 10.84
C GLY A 56 16.59 -3.59 11.10
N VAL A 57 16.96 -2.86 10.04
CA VAL A 57 17.19 -1.41 10.07
C VAL A 57 16.02 -0.74 9.34
N TYR A 58 15.21 0.02 10.07
CA TYR A 58 13.97 0.62 9.53
C TYR A 58 14.02 2.15 9.45
N ASN A 59 15.16 2.76 9.75
CA ASN A 59 15.38 4.20 9.78
C ASN A 59 16.20 4.71 8.57
N HIS A 60 15.95 4.15 7.39
CA HIS A 60 16.60 4.51 6.13
C HIS A 60 15.58 5.13 5.15
N GLU A 61 16.01 5.34 3.90
CA GLU A 61 15.14 5.61 2.76
C GLU A 61 13.95 4.61 2.68
N PRO A 62 12.75 5.07 2.28
CA PRO A 62 11.52 4.28 2.30
C PRO A 62 11.64 2.90 1.64
N GLU A 63 12.27 2.83 0.46
CA GLU A 63 12.47 1.59 -0.30
C GLU A 63 13.25 0.56 0.51
N ASN A 64 14.31 1.01 1.20
CA ASN A 64 15.13 0.14 2.02
C ASN A 64 14.38 -0.34 3.26
N ASN A 65 13.54 0.51 3.86
CA ASN A 65 12.72 0.08 5.00
C ASN A 65 11.69 -0.98 4.59
N ALA A 66 11.08 -0.85 3.42
CA ALA A 66 10.18 -1.86 2.85
C ALA A 66 10.90 -3.17 2.57
N LYS A 67 12.10 -3.11 1.96
CA LYS A 67 12.95 -4.28 1.74
C LYS A 67 13.30 -4.98 3.06
N GLN A 68 13.70 -4.22 4.08
CA GLN A 68 14.03 -4.76 5.41
C GLN A 68 12.79 -5.35 6.11
N PHE A 69 11.59 -4.84 5.85
CA PHE A 69 10.36 -5.45 6.34
C PHE A 69 10.12 -6.81 5.68
N ALA A 70 10.17 -6.87 4.35
CA ALA A 70 9.96 -8.09 3.57
C ALA A 70 10.99 -9.18 3.92
N GLU A 71 12.28 -8.82 4.05
CA GLU A 71 13.35 -9.76 4.42
C GLU A 71 13.14 -10.40 5.79
N HIS A 72 12.56 -9.66 6.74
CA HIS A 72 12.29 -10.14 8.09
C HIS A 72 10.89 -10.76 8.26
N TRP A 73 9.98 -10.58 7.30
CA TRP A 73 8.58 -10.98 7.39
C TRP A 73 8.42 -12.45 7.76
N LYS A 74 9.16 -13.34 7.09
CA LYS A 74 9.08 -14.79 7.33
C LYS A 74 9.40 -15.17 8.78
N ALA A 75 10.28 -14.43 9.47
CA ALA A 75 10.66 -14.72 10.84
C ALA A 75 9.58 -14.31 11.86
N THR A 76 8.59 -13.53 11.45
CA THR A 76 7.50 -13.07 12.33
C THR A 76 6.49 -14.16 12.64
N GLY A 77 6.29 -15.10 11.71
CA GLY A 77 5.26 -16.14 11.79
C GLY A 77 3.83 -15.65 11.53
N TYR A 78 3.62 -14.38 11.14
CA TYR A 78 2.31 -13.92 10.67
C TYR A 78 1.95 -14.61 9.35
N LYS A 79 0.67 -14.93 9.15
CA LYS A 79 0.21 -15.52 7.87
C LYS A 79 -0.10 -14.46 6.83
N SER A 80 -0.43 -13.24 7.27
CA SER A 80 -0.78 -12.11 6.42
C SER A 80 -0.47 -10.78 7.10
N LEU A 81 -0.42 -9.71 6.31
CA LEU A 81 -0.35 -8.35 6.80
C LEU A 81 -1.59 -8.02 7.64
N ARG A 82 -2.78 -8.48 7.22
CA ARG A 82 -4.02 -8.36 8.00
C ARG A 82 -3.90 -8.98 9.39
N ASP A 83 -3.36 -10.21 9.52
CA ASP A 83 -3.13 -10.86 10.82
C ASP A 83 -2.25 -10.02 11.76
N MET A 84 -1.32 -9.25 11.19
CA MET A 84 -0.47 -8.34 11.96
C MET A 84 -1.19 -7.02 12.30
N ILE A 85 -2.01 -6.47 11.39
CA ILE A 85 -2.66 -5.16 11.55
C ILE A 85 -3.91 -5.23 12.43
N ASP A 86 -4.78 -6.23 12.26
CA ASP A 86 -6.08 -6.33 12.95
C ASP A 86 -5.97 -6.12 14.48
N PRO A 87 -4.97 -6.68 15.20
CA PRO A 87 -4.83 -6.46 16.65
C PRO A 87 -4.37 -5.04 17.04
N ILE A 88 -3.73 -4.32 16.13
CA ILE A 88 -3.17 -2.97 16.34
C ILE A 88 -4.23 -1.91 16.02
N SER A 89 -5.00 -2.17 14.98
CA SER A 89 -5.96 -1.26 14.38
C SER A 89 -7.23 -2.03 14.04
N PRO A 90 -8.10 -2.29 15.02
CA PRO A 90 -9.33 -3.02 14.74
C PRO A 90 -10.24 -2.20 13.82
N GLY A 91 -10.61 -2.79 12.69
CA GLY A 91 -11.60 -2.27 11.75
C GLY A 91 -11.03 -1.28 10.72
N TYR A 92 -11.92 -0.81 9.83
CA TYR A 92 -11.55 -0.16 8.58
C TYR A 92 -11.44 1.38 8.67
N GLY A 93 -11.03 1.87 9.83
CA GLY A 93 -10.78 3.29 10.10
C GLY A 93 -12.03 4.14 9.97
N TYR A 94 -12.00 5.06 9.00
CA TYR A 94 -13.14 5.96 8.73
C TYR A 94 -14.02 5.49 7.56
N SER A 95 -13.73 4.34 6.96
CA SER A 95 -14.57 3.75 5.91
C SER A 95 -15.95 3.40 6.48
N LEU A 96 -16.97 3.46 5.63
CA LEU A 96 -18.33 3.06 5.95
C LEU A 96 -18.57 1.66 5.39
N ASP A 97 -18.50 0.67 6.27
CA ASP A 97 -18.85 -0.74 6.01
C ASP A 97 -20.36 -0.97 5.81
N THR A 98 -21.18 0.03 6.15
CA THR A 98 -22.64 0.02 5.93
C THR A 98 -23.08 0.85 4.72
N ALA A 99 -22.15 1.29 3.87
CA ALA A 99 -22.49 2.02 2.64
C ALA A 99 -23.17 1.10 1.61
N ASP A 100 -23.87 1.70 0.65
CA ASP A 100 -24.46 0.95 -0.46
C ASP A 100 -23.35 0.19 -1.23
N PRO A 101 -23.53 -1.13 -1.49
CA PRO A 101 -22.53 -1.92 -2.18
C PRO A 101 -22.25 -1.40 -3.60
N VAL A 102 -20.98 -1.35 -3.97
CA VAL A 102 -20.54 -1.05 -5.34
C VAL A 102 -20.54 -2.33 -6.17
N ASP A 103 -21.22 -2.33 -7.31
CA ASP A 103 -21.15 -3.45 -8.26
C ASP A 103 -19.77 -3.50 -8.94
N VAL A 104 -19.04 -4.58 -8.68
CA VAL A 104 -17.69 -4.84 -9.20
C VAL A 104 -17.68 -5.87 -10.35
N SER A 105 -18.84 -6.28 -10.87
CA SER A 105 -18.96 -7.28 -11.94
C SER A 105 -18.13 -6.97 -13.21
N SER A 106 -17.90 -5.68 -13.49
CA SER A 106 -17.09 -5.22 -14.63
C SER A 106 -15.64 -4.87 -14.28
N TYR A 107 -15.22 -5.05 -13.02
CA TYR A 107 -13.93 -4.58 -12.52
C TYR A 107 -12.92 -5.72 -12.55
N LYS A 108 -11.67 -5.39 -12.86
CA LYS A 108 -10.53 -6.33 -12.86
C LYS A 108 -9.36 -5.84 -12.02
N GLU A 109 -9.53 -4.66 -11.42
CA GLU A 109 -8.50 -3.94 -10.69
C GLU A 109 -9.15 -3.04 -9.64
N MET A 110 -8.48 -2.96 -8.49
CA MET A 110 -8.66 -1.92 -7.48
C MET A 110 -7.84 -0.69 -7.88
N TRP A 111 -8.37 0.50 -7.65
CA TRP A 111 -7.63 1.75 -7.78
C TRP A 111 -7.39 2.41 -6.43
N TRP A 112 -6.14 2.80 -6.21
CA TRP A 112 -5.71 3.57 -5.08
C TRP A 112 -5.20 4.94 -5.53
N GLN A 113 -5.60 5.99 -4.83
CA GLN A 113 -5.12 7.34 -5.14
C GLN A 113 -5.21 8.26 -3.93
N ASN A 114 -4.64 9.46 -4.04
CA ASN A 114 -4.72 10.50 -3.03
C ASN A 114 -5.30 11.83 -3.56
N GLU A 115 -5.49 12.79 -2.65
CA GLU A 115 -5.94 14.15 -2.97
C GLU A 115 -4.94 14.96 -3.82
N TYR A 116 -3.68 14.52 -3.90
CA TYR A 116 -2.60 15.14 -4.68
C TYR A 116 -2.52 14.63 -6.11
N LYS A 117 -3.45 13.76 -6.53
CA LYS A 117 -3.45 13.11 -7.84
C LYS A 117 -2.25 12.20 -8.08
N GLU A 118 -1.85 11.46 -7.05
CA GLU A 118 -0.84 10.42 -7.10
C GLU A 118 -1.43 9.09 -6.62
N GLY A 119 -0.79 7.97 -7.01
CA GLY A 119 -1.13 6.64 -6.52
C GLY A 119 -0.64 6.45 -5.08
N PHE A 120 0.17 5.43 -4.84
CA PHE A 120 0.94 5.37 -3.60
C PHE A 120 2.04 6.46 -3.61
N LEU A 121 2.23 7.13 -2.47
CA LEU A 121 3.26 8.16 -2.36
C LEU A 121 4.66 7.53 -2.37
N ALA A 122 5.59 8.11 -3.13
CA ALA A 122 6.98 7.67 -3.20
C ALA A 122 7.69 7.64 -1.83
N SER A 123 7.23 8.42 -0.86
CA SER A 123 7.77 8.39 0.50
C SER A 123 7.18 7.28 1.38
N HIS A 124 6.31 6.42 0.84
CA HIS A 124 5.49 5.50 1.62
C HIS A 124 5.58 4.04 1.15
N HIS A 125 6.78 3.59 0.80
CA HIS A 125 7.04 2.20 0.46
C HIS A 125 6.62 1.23 1.57
N GLY A 126 6.23 0.04 1.17
CA GLY A 126 5.83 -1.05 2.06
C GLY A 126 4.69 -1.91 1.52
N PRO A 127 4.35 -2.97 2.24
CA PRO A 127 3.48 -4.02 1.74
C PRO A 127 2.02 -3.56 1.70
N CYS A 128 1.26 -4.17 0.80
CA CYS A 128 -0.18 -4.08 0.82
C CYS A 128 -0.86 -5.40 0.48
N GLU A 129 -2.06 -5.56 1.03
CA GLU A 129 -2.92 -6.70 0.79
C GLU A 129 -4.32 -6.23 0.43
N GLY A 130 -5.02 -7.07 -0.32
CA GLY A 130 -6.43 -6.94 -0.64
C GLY A 130 -7.16 -8.19 -0.21
N TRP A 131 -8.32 -8.00 0.40
CA TRP A 131 -9.16 -9.08 0.91
C TRP A 131 -10.59 -8.87 0.44
N ILE A 132 -11.26 -9.95 0.05
CA ILE A 132 -12.71 -10.02 -0.08
C ILE A 132 -13.17 -10.97 1.01
N ASP A 133 -13.81 -10.41 2.03
CA ASP A 133 -14.12 -11.09 3.30
C ASP A 133 -12.86 -11.80 3.86
N ASP A 134 -12.85 -13.13 3.91
CA ASP A 134 -11.73 -13.94 4.42
C ASP A 134 -10.78 -14.44 3.32
N THR A 135 -10.98 -14.03 2.07
CA THR A 135 -10.16 -14.44 0.93
C THR A 135 -9.18 -13.34 0.55
N MET A 136 -7.89 -13.59 0.69
CA MET A 136 -6.86 -12.70 0.16
C MET A 136 -6.87 -12.76 -1.37
N VAL A 137 -7.07 -11.61 -2.02
CA VAL A 137 -7.16 -11.49 -3.48
C VAL A 137 -5.89 -10.92 -4.10
N PHE A 138 -5.04 -10.26 -3.30
CA PHE A 138 -3.68 -9.93 -3.67
C PHE A 138 -2.80 -9.69 -2.44
N HIS A 139 -1.49 -9.82 -2.63
CA HIS A 139 -0.44 -9.44 -1.68
C HIS A 139 0.79 -8.98 -2.47
N TYR A 140 1.41 -7.88 -2.02
CA TYR A 140 2.65 -7.37 -2.56
C TYR A 140 3.53 -6.82 -1.44
N ASP A 141 4.85 -7.02 -1.56
CA ASP A 141 5.83 -6.58 -0.56
C ASP A 141 6.09 -5.08 -0.61
N ASP A 142 5.93 -4.45 -1.78
CA ASP A 142 6.12 -3.01 -1.97
C ASP A 142 5.21 -2.41 -3.06
N CYS A 143 4.04 -1.93 -2.64
CA CYS A 143 3.03 -1.47 -3.58
C CYS A 143 3.36 -0.14 -4.27
N VAL A 144 4.29 0.64 -3.71
CA VAL A 144 4.79 1.84 -4.40
C VAL A 144 5.65 1.44 -5.59
N ALA A 145 6.53 0.45 -5.40
CA ALA A 145 7.41 -0.05 -6.46
C ALA A 145 6.62 -0.78 -7.56
N ASP A 146 5.66 -1.62 -7.17
CA ASP A 146 4.88 -2.44 -8.11
C ASP A 146 3.82 -1.64 -8.89
N PHE A 147 3.25 -0.58 -8.27
CA PHE A 147 2.15 0.21 -8.85
C PHE A 147 2.42 1.72 -8.86
N PRO A 148 3.42 2.21 -9.61
CA PRO A 148 3.84 3.61 -9.58
C PRO A 148 2.90 4.57 -10.35
N SER A 149 1.81 4.06 -10.94
CA SER A 149 0.88 4.86 -11.75
C SER A 149 -0.06 5.72 -10.90
N TYR A 150 -0.73 6.67 -11.56
CA TYR A 150 -1.89 7.37 -11.00
C TYR A 150 -3.14 7.17 -11.87
N PRO A 151 -4.26 6.70 -11.28
CA PRO A 151 -4.32 5.98 -10.00
C PRO A 151 -3.38 4.78 -9.99
N ALA A 152 -2.98 4.30 -8.81
CA ALA A 152 -2.28 3.01 -8.70
C ALA A 152 -3.32 1.91 -8.96
N LYS A 153 -3.06 1.06 -9.96
CA LYS A 153 -4.01 0.05 -10.43
C LYS A 153 -3.52 -1.33 -10.05
N ILE A 154 -4.18 -1.94 -9.08
CA ILE A 154 -3.80 -3.25 -8.55
C ILE A 154 -4.75 -4.28 -9.14
N PRO A 155 -4.25 -5.30 -9.88
CA PRO A 155 -5.09 -6.40 -10.34
C PRO A 155 -5.81 -7.06 -9.16
N THR A 156 -7.13 -7.21 -9.28
CA THR A 156 -7.97 -7.77 -8.21
C THR A 156 -9.02 -8.67 -8.83
N ASP A 157 -9.06 -9.92 -8.37
CA ASP A 157 -10.14 -10.84 -8.72
C ASP A 157 -11.31 -10.67 -7.75
N TYR A 158 -12.44 -10.19 -8.26
CA TYR A 158 -13.67 -10.02 -7.50
C TYR A 158 -14.61 -11.23 -7.54
N SER A 159 -14.20 -12.32 -8.18
CA SER A 159 -15.04 -13.51 -8.43
C SER A 159 -15.57 -14.18 -7.14
N SER A 160 -14.87 -14.03 -6.02
CA SER A 160 -15.28 -14.56 -4.73
C SER A 160 -16.45 -13.79 -4.10
N CYS A 161 -16.79 -12.60 -4.61
CA CYS A 161 -17.79 -11.74 -4.00
C CYS A 161 -19.24 -12.20 -4.24
N LYS A 162 -20.03 -12.36 -3.17
CA LYS A 162 -21.49 -12.61 -3.19
C LYS A 162 -22.23 -11.74 -2.18
N GLY A 163 -21.86 -10.45 -2.11
CA GLY A 163 -22.27 -9.50 -1.06
C GLY A 163 -21.22 -9.46 0.04
N CYS A 164 -20.13 -8.73 -0.22
CA CYS A 164 -18.88 -8.83 0.55
C CYS A 164 -18.32 -7.46 0.92
N SER A 165 -17.36 -7.44 1.82
CA SER A 165 -16.51 -6.27 2.06
C SER A 165 -15.16 -6.49 1.41
N PHE A 166 -14.80 -5.61 0.47
CA PHE A 166 -13.42 -5.51 0.03
C PHE A 166 -12.66 -4.67 1.06
N SER A 167 -11.54 -5.17 1.58
CA SER A 167 -10.64 -4.38 2.42
C SER A 167 -9.22 -4.40 1.91
N THR A 168 -8.54 -3.25 1.95
CA THR A 168 -7.10 -3.18 1.68
C THR A 168 -6.36 -2.71 2.91
N GLY A 169 -5.30 -3.44 3.26
CA GLY A 169 -4.33 -3.02 4.26
C GLY A 169 -3.08 -2.53 3.54
N TRP A 170 -2.66 -1.30 3.82
CA TRP A 170 -1.37 -0.77 3.39
C TRP A 170 -0.55 -0.39 4.61
N ARG A 171 0.71 -0.83 4.62
CA ARG A 171 1.65 -0.47 5.68
C ARG A 171 2.77 0.38 5.11
N ARG A 172 2.84 1.62 5.58
CA ARG A 172 4.00 2.48 5.38
C ARG A 172 5.11 2.10 6.35
N MET A 173 6.32 2.02 5.82
CA MET A 173 7.55 1.90 6.59
C MET A 173 8.25 3.27 6.68
N ALA A 174 7.90 4.09 7.69
CA ALA A 174 8.48 5.42 7.89
C ALA A 174 9.33 5.46 9.16
N ASP A 175 10.65 5.45 8.99
CA ASP A 175 11.59 5.48 10.11
C ASP A 175 11.27 4.34 11.11
N LEU A 176 11.38 4.58 12.42
CA LEU A 176 11.06 3.58 13.44
C LEU A 176 9.56 3.27 13.56
N GLN A 177 8.68 3.92 12.80
CA GLN A 177 7.22 3.75 12.91
C GLN A 177 6.62 3.11 11.66
N PHE A 178 5.76 2.12 11.88
CA PHE A 178 4.99 1.49 10.82
C PHE A 178 3.56 2.03 10.89
N CYS A 179 3.14 2.77 9.87
CA CYS A 179 1.80 3.35 9.80
C CYS A 179 0.87 2.38 9.05
N SER A 180 -0.20 1.93 9.69
CA SER A 180 -1.18 1.00 9.11
C SER A 180 -2.38 1.77 8.62
N LEU A 181 -2.80 1.55 7.38
CA LEU A 181 -4.05 2.07 6.84
C LEU A 181 -4.88 0.89 6.37
N GLU A 182 -6.10 0.80 6.90
CA GLU A 182 -7.09 -0.18 6.47
C GLU A 182 -8.36 0.54 6.05
N GLN A 183 -8.85 0.19 4.87
CA GLN A 183 -10.08 0.76 4.32
C GLN A 183 -10.94 -0.36 3.76
N CYS A 184 -12.26 -0.14 3.79
CA CYS A 184 -13.21 -1.09 3.22
C CYS A 184 -14.18 -0.45 2.25
N VAL A 185 -14.71 -1.28 1.35
CA VAL A 185 -15.78 -0.96 0.43
C VAL A 185 -16.76 -2.13 0.41
N PRO A 186 -18.01 -1.93 0.80
CA PRO A 186 -19.07 -2.90 0.52
C PRO A 186 -19.17 -3.09 -1.00
N ILE A 187 -19.16 -4.33 -1.47
CA ILE A 187 -19.19 -4.68 -2.88
C ILE A 187 -20.21 -5.79 -3.16
N SER A 188 -20.73 -5.78 -4.39
CA SER A 188 -21.52 -6.87 -4.95
C SER A 188 -20.92 -7.29 -6.29
N ASN A 189 -21.01 -8.58 -6.62
CA ASN A 189 -20.60 -9.07 -7.93
C ASN A 189 -21.83 -9.70 -8.60
N GLY A 190 -22.75 -8.80 -8.97
CA GLY A 190 -23.95 -9.17 -9.70
C GLY A 190 -23.57 -9.44 -11.15
N GLY A 191 -23.13 -10.67 -11.46
CA GLY A 191 -23.23 -11.15 -12.83
C GLY A 191 -24.67 -10.90 -13.29
N SER A 192 -24.87 -10.28 -14.45
CA SER A 192 -26.17 -9.92 -15.00
C SER A 192 -27.14 -11.10 -14.91
N GLY A 193 -27.90 -11.13 -13.83
CA GLY A 193 -28.95 -12.09 -13.54
C GLY A 193 -30.12 -11.23 -13.14
N GLU A 194 -31.15 -11.26 -13.98
CA GLU A 194 -32.40 -10.55 -13.80
C GLU A 194 -32.82 -10.55 -12.33
N VAL A 195 -33.04 -9.35 -11.80
CA VAL A 195 -33.93 -9.16 -10.67
C VAL A 195 -35.32 -9.62 -11.10
N ALA A 196 -35.61 -10.91 -10.93
CA ALA A 196 -36.97 -11.40 -10.92
C ALA A 196 -37.62 -10.83 -9.66
N SER A 197 -38.44 -9.79 -9.85
CA SER A 197 -39.40 -9.33 -8.85
C SER A 197 -40.16 -10.54 -8.30
N GLU A 198 -40.03 -10.80 -7.00
CA GLU A 198 -40.95 -11.68 -6.28
C GLU A 198 -42.36 -11.05 -6.31
N ALA A 199 -43.19 -11.54 -7.21
CA ALA A 199 -44.63 -11.55 -7.03
C ALA A 199 -45.05 -13.00 -6.75
N SER A 200 -45.56 -13.22 -5.54
CA SER A 200 -46.11 -14.47 -5.06
C SER A 200 -47.13 -15.06 -6.04
N THR A 201 -46.95 -16.31 -6.47
CA THR A 201 -48.07 -17.26 -6.60
C THR A 201 -47.55 -18.69 -6.42
N THR A 202 -48.19 -19.40 -5.52
CA THR A 202 -48.04 -20.80 -5.18
C THR A 202 -48.38 -21.69 -6.38
N ASP A 203 -47.54 -22.68 -6.69
CA ASP A 203 -48.04 -24.01 -7.05
C ASP A 203 -46.98 -25.10 -6.85
N GLN A 204 -47.44 -26.21 -6.24
CA GLN A 204 -46.68 -27.41 -5.95
C GLN A 204 -46.58 -28.31 -7.19
N ALA A 205 -45.38 -28.84 -7.46
CA ALA A 205 -45.21 -30.20 -7.98
C ALA A 205 -43.82 -30.78 -7.61
N ILE A 206 -43.83 -32.07 -7.30
CA ILE A 206 -42.84 -32.93 -6.62
C ILE A 206 -41.73 -33.45 -7.58
N PRO A 207 -40.58 -33.99 -7.08
CA PRO A 207 -39.27 -33.87 -7.70
C PRO A 207 -38.86 -35.08 -8.57
N GLU A 208 -37.92 -34.86 -9.48
CA GLU A 208 -37.27 -35.97 -10.20
C GLU A 208 -35.75 -35.76 -10.41
N ALA A 209 -35.01 -36.69 -9.82
CA ALA A 209 -33.69 -37.25 -10.10
C ALA A 209 -32.48 -36.34 -10.45
N ALA A 210 -31.49 -36.41 -9.57
CA ALA A 210 -30.09 -36.03 -9.79
C ALA A 210 -29.39 -36.96 -10.81
N PRO A 211 -28.39 -36.44 -11.54
CA PRO A 211 -27.24 -37.23 -11.96
C PRO A 211 -25.93 -36.71 -11.35
N ALA A 212 -25.01 -37.66 -11.19
CA ALA A 212 -23.79 -37.57 -10.40
C ALA A 212 -22.70 -36.62 -10.92
N THR A 213 -21.88 -36.23 -9.95
CA THR A 213 -20.57 -35.56 -10.01
C THR A 213 -19.61 -36.11 -11.05
N PRO A 214 -18.84 -35.25 -11.74
CA PRO A 214 -17.48 -35.56 -12.14
C PRO A 214 -16.48 -34.79 -11.27
N GLU A 215 -15.58 -35.56 -10.69
CA GLU A 215 -14.37 -35.19 -9.96
C GLU A 215 -13.46 -34.32 -10.85
N ALA A 216 -13.10 -33.12 -10.39
CA ALA A 216 -12.16 -32.24 -11.09
C ALA A 216 -10.79 -32.30 -10.43
N THR A 217 -9.88 -32.95 -11.13
CA THR A 217 -8.47 -33.15 -10.86
C THR A 217 -7.71 -31.85 -10.61
N THR A 218 -6.89 -31.86 -9.57
CA THR A 218 -5.91 -30.81 -9.22
C THR A 218 -4.89 -30.61 -10.35
N ALA A 219 -4.87 -29.43 -10.96
CA ALA A 219 -3.78 -28.99 -11.84
C ALA A 219 -2.86 -28.04 -11.05
N ALA A 220 -1.64 -28.49 -10.77
CA ALA A 220 -0.58 -27.67 -10.21
C ALA A 220 -0.11 -26.63 -11.25
N LEU A 221 -0.20 -25.35 -10.92
CA LEU A 221 0.51 -24.30 -11.66
C LEU A 221 2.00 -24.44 -11.37
N THR A 222 2.74 -24.91 -12.36
CA THR A 222 4.21 -24.86 -12.39
C THR A 222 4.57 -23.66 -13.26
N THR A 223 5.15 -22.63 -12.67
CA THR A 223 5.80 -21.54 -13.40
C THR A 223 7.28 -21.53 -13.04
N ASP A 224 8.04 -22.28 -13.84
CA ASP A 224 9.46 -22.06 -14.05
C ASP A 224 9.65 -20.65 -14.65
N PHE A 225 10.39 -19.79 -13.94
CA PHE A 225 10.98 -18.59 -14.54
C PHE A 225 12.50 -18.72 -14.46
N THR A 226 13.07 -19.20 -15.56
CA THR A 226 14.48 -19.04 -15.89
C THR A 226 14.82 -17.55 -15.94
N LYS A 227 15.66 -17.14 -14.99
CA LYS A 227 16.65 -16.06 -15.03
C LYS A 227 16.71 -15.28 -16.37
N ILE A 228 16.20 -14.05 -16.35
CA ILE A 228 16.53 -13.03 -17.35
C ILE A 228 17.73 -12.22 -16.86
N ASP A 229 18.70 -12.09 -17.76
CA ASP A 229 20.03 -11.51 -17.56
C ASP A 229 20.00 -10.04 -17.10
N SER A 230 20.97 -9.69 -16.27
CA SER A 230 21.18 -8.34 -15.76
C SER A 230 21.73 -7.41 -16.85
N THR A 231 21.02 -6.33 -17.13
CA THR A 231 21.54 -5.19 -17.90
C THR A 231 22.70 -4.54 -17.13
N PRO A 232 23.88 -4.27 -17.73
CA PRO A 232 24.97 -3.59 -17.03
C PRO A 232 24.64 -2.13 -16.73
N ALA A 233 25.09 -1.67 -15.56
CA ALA A 233 25.01 -0.27 -15.13
C ALA A 233 25.73 0.67 -16.12
N PRO A 234 25.24 1.92 -16.31
CA PRO A 234 25.93 2.90 -17.14
C PRO A 234 27.26 3.32 -16.53
N ALA A 235 28.27 3.49 -17.40
CA ALA A 235 29.63 3.90 -17.02
C ALA A 235 29.65 5.32 -16.41
N PRO A 236 30.55 5.61 -15.44
CA PRO A 236 30.64 6.92 -14.83
C PRO A 236 31.19 7.97 -15.82
N THR A 237 30.54 9.13 -15.83
CA THR A 237 30.95 10.33 -16.58
C THR A 237 32.29 10.87 -16.05
N PRO A 238 33.28 11.23 -16.90
CA PRO A 238 34.54 11.82 -16.46
C PRO A 238 34.33 13.19 -15.80
N ALA A 239 35.10 13.47 -14.74
CA ALA A 239 35.11 14.75 -14.04
C ALA A 239 35.65 15.86 -14.95
N THR A 240 34.88 16.95 -15.09
CA THR A 240 35.32 18.19 -15.72
C THR A 240 36.42 18.84 -14.86
N VAL A 241 37.61 18.95 -15.42
CA VAL A 241 38.71 19.76 -14.89
C VAL A 241 38.32 21.24 -14.95
N THR A 242 38.12 21.87 -13.79
CA THR A 242 38.02 23.33 -13.68
C THR A 242 39.43 23.91 -13.51
N SER A 243 39.91 24.58 -14.56
CA SER A 243 41.14 25.37 -14.53
C SER A 243 41.01 26.53 -13.54
N THR A 244 42.00 26.64 -12.67
CA THR A 244 42.26 27.76 -11.78
C THR A 244 42.61 29.00 -12.60
N GLU A 245 41.81 30.05 -12.55
CA GLU A 245 42.28 31.41 -12.84
C GLU A 245 42.17 32.28 -11.59
N THR A 246 43.31 32.88 -11.26
CA THR A 246 43.54 33.79 -10.15
C THR A 246 43.49 35.23 -10.65
N SER A 247 42.94 36.11 -9.80
CA SER A 247 43.17 37.57 -9.70
C SER A 247 42.02 38.46 -10.15
N GLY A 248 41.56 39.31 -9.24
CA GLY A 248 40.70 40.44 -9.56
C GLY A 248 40.00 41.05 -8.35
N THR A 249 40.76 41.79 -7.54
CA THR A 249 40.27 42.69 -6.48
C THR A 249 39.23 43.68 -7.02
N GLY A 250 38.06 43.81 -6.38
CA GLY A 250 37.06 44.80 -6.78
C GLY A 250 35.89 44.93 -5.80
N THR A 251 35.96 45.93 -4.94
CA THR A 251 34.89 46.40 -4.05
C THR A 251 33.67 46.93 -4.84
N GLY A 252 32.45 46.59 -4.42
CA GLY A 252 31.22 47.22 -4.95
C GLY A 252 29.92 46.70 -4.33
N SER A 253 29.29 47.52 -3.50
CA SER A 253 27.99 47.32 -2.87
C SER A 253 26.83 47.65 -3.84
N CYS A 254 25.70 46.91 -3.84
CA CYS A 254 24.33 47.46 -3.95
C CYS A 254 23.19 46.42 -3.94
N LYS A 255 22.36 46.51 -2.88
CA LYS A 255 20.90 46.30 -2.74
C LYS A 255 20.09 45.64 -3.88
N ARG A 256 19.35 44.58 -3.55
CA ARG A 256 18.19 44.08 -4.33
C ARG A 256 16.88 44.60 -3.73
N ARG A 257 16.10 45.27 -4.58
CA ARG A 257 14.73 45.77 -4.40
C ARG A 257 13.72 44.61 -4.37
N MET A 258 12.76 44.64 -3.45
CA MET A 258 11.49 43.92 -3.56
C MET A 258 10.57 44.65 -4.56
N ARG A 259 9.77 43.89 -5.31
CA ARG A 259 8.62 44.38 -6.06
C ARG A 259 7.37 43.66 -5.58
N SER A 260 6.32 44.48 -5.53
CA SER A 260 4.96 44.33 -5.02
C SER A 260 4.20 43.11 -5.52
#